data_AF-D3SXT1-F1
#
_entry.id   AF-D3SXT1-F1
#
_cell.length_a   1.000
_cell.length_b   1.000
_cell.length_c   1.000
_cell.angle_alpha   90.00
_cell.angle_beta   90.00
_cell.angle_gamma   90.00
#
_symmetry.space_group_name_H-M   'P 1'
#
loop_
_entity.id
_entity.type
_entity.pdbx_description
1 polymer ?
#
loop_
_entity_poly.entity_id
_entity_poly.type
_entity_poly.pdbx_seq_one_letter_code
_entity_poly.pdbx_strand_id
1 'polypeptide(L)'
;MAGPGRIPGRYNLVIEGAYDTFDHRMPIKEFINRLQNDDVPDEVSVIGLEEALSDSELRTDLKRAMDRRANDLEYQNPTVQFVVEGSFHRQGKTYDLRYDDQLHSLQDVFGTQLERKEDGNWLLTPF
;
A
#
# COMPACT_ATOMS: atom_id res chain seq x y z
N MET A 1 0.56 -8.79 18.01
CA MET A 1 0.94 -9.99 17.21
C MET A 1 0.67 -9.66 15.76
N ALA A 2 1.61 -9.92 14.85
CA ALA A 2 1.34 -9.78 13.43
C ALA A 2 0.21 -10.75 13.05
N GLY A 3 -0.89 -10.21 12.54
CA GLY A 3 -2.02 -10.96 12.01
C GLY A 3 -1.98 -10.99 10.47
N PRO A 4 -2.83 -11.81 9.84
CA PRO A 4 -2.97 -11.79 8.38
C PRO A 4 -3.29 -10.38 7.87
N GLY A 5 -2.59 -9.93 6.83
CA GLY A 5 -2.78 -8.61 6.23
C GLY A 5 -2.18 -7.42 7.00
N ARG A 6 -1.44 -7.64 8.09
CA ARG A 6 -0.94 -6.57 8.99
C ARG A 6 0.46 -6.83 9.55
N ILE A 7 1.44 -7.09 8.68
CA ILE A 7 2.85 -7.23 9.09
C ILE A 7 3.47 -5.85 9.35
N PRO A 8 3.99 -5.57 10.56
CA PRO A 8 4.70 -4.33 10.86
C PRO A 8 5.99 -4.19 10.04
N GLY A 9 6.43 -2.95 9.84
CA GLY A 9 7.69 -2.66 9.13
C GLY A 9 7.60 -2.81 7.62
N ARG A 10 6.38 -2.91 7.08
CA ARG A 10 6.11 -3.15 5.66
C ARG A 10 4.81 -2.46 5.23
N TYR A 11 4.71 -2.19 3.93
CA TYR A 11 3.43 -1.89 3.32
C TYR A 11 2.70 -3.21 3.01
N ASN A 12 1.49 -3.33 3.55
CA ASN A 12 0.59 -4.46 3.31
C ASN A 12 -0.46 -4.03 2.29
N LEU A 13 -0.55 -4.67 1.14
CA LEU A 13 -1.63 -4.43 0.18
C LEU A 13 -2.61 -5.58 0.27
N VAL A 14 -3.86 -5.30 0.65
CA VAL A 14 -4.90 -6.31 0.87
C VAL A 14 -6.15 -5.99 0.07
N ILE A 15 -6.77 -7.03 -0.50
CA ILE A 15 -8.08 -6.86 -1.15
C ILE A 15 -9.15 -6.56 -0.09
N GLU A 16 -10.03 -5.61 -0.38
CA GLU A 16 -11.15 -5.25 0.48
C GLU A 16 -12.01 -6.49 0.83
N GLY A 17 -12.35 -6.63 2.12
CA GLY A 17 -13.15 -7.74 2.62
C GLY A 17 -12.41 -9.07 2.75
N ALA A 18 -11.17 -9.19 2.25
CA ALA A 18 -10.37 -10.40 2.43
C ALA A 18 -9.69 -10.47 3.81
N TYR A 19 -9.44 -9.31 4.44
CA TYR A 19 -8.76 -9.20 5.73
C TYR A 19 -9.38 -8.12 6.60
N ASP A 20 -9.26 -8.27 7.92
CA ASP A 20 -9.66 -7.25 8.89
C ASP A 20 -8.78 -6.01 8.75
N THR A 21 -9.43 -4.86 8.59
CA THR A 21 -8.78 -3.55 8.54
C THR A 21 -8.60 -2.95 9.93
N PHE A 22 -7.72 -1.97 10.06
CA PHE A 22 -7.63 -1.15 11.27
C PHE A 22 -8.83 -0.20 11.41
N ASP A 23 -9.14 0.18 12.66
CA ASP A 23 -10.18 1.16 12.96
C ASP A 23 -9.82 2.54 12.40
N HIS A 24 -8.54 2.89 12.42
CA HIS A 24 -8.04 4.11 11.82
C HIS A 24 -7.90 3.95 10.31
N ARG A 25 -8.90 4.45 9.57
CA ARG A 25 -8.91 4.49 8.10
C ARG A 25 -8.60 5.90 7.59
N MET A 26 -7.77 5.97 6.55
CA MET A 26 -7.26 7.23 6.01
C MET A 26 -7.28 7.23 4.48
N PRO A 27 -7.79 8.29 3.83
CA PRO A 27 -7.67 8.43 2.37
C PRO A 27 -6.22 8.59 1.91
N ILE A 28 -5.90 8.12 0.70
CA ILE A 28 -4.54 8.18 0.16
C ILE A 28 -3.93 9.59 0.16
N LYS A 29 -4.72 10.63 -0.14
CA LYS A 29 -4.27 12.03 -0.14
C LYS A 29 -3.84 12.51 1.25
N GLU A 30 -4.58 12.11 2.28
CA GLU A 30 -4.23 12.40 3.66
C GLU A 30 -2.99 11.62 4.08
N PHE A 31 -2.86 10.36 3.66
CA PHE A 31 -1.66 9.56 3.91
C PHE A 31 -0.39 10.19 3.31
N ILE A 32 -0.47 10.71 2.09
CA ILE A 32 0.63 11.45 1.45
C ILE A 32 1.00 12.68 2.29
N ASN A 33 0.01 13.44 2.76
CA ASN A 33 0.23 14.60 3.62
C ASN A 33 0.94 14.21 4.92
N ARG A 34 0.52 13.11 5.55
CA ARG A 34 1.11 12.57 6.78
C ARG A 34 2.55 12.09 6.58
N LEU A 35 2.84 11.42 5.46
CA LEU A 35 4.21 11.05 5.08
C LEU A 35 5.11 12.28 4.93
N GLN A 36 4.59 13.38 4.38
CA GLN A 36 5.34 14.62 4.19
C GLN A 36 5.59 15.38 5.51
N ASN A 37 4.74 15.19 6.52
CA ASN A 37 4.79 15.90 7.80
C ASN A 37 5.31 15.06 8.98
N ASP A 38 5.78 13.83 8.76
CA ASP A 38 6.25 12.94 9.84
C ASP A 38 5.16 12.67 10.89
N ASP A 39 3.94 12.32 10.43
CA ASP A 39 2.79 12.07 11.32
C ASP A 39 2.02 10.81 10.91
N VAL A 40 2.74 9.79 10.43
CA VAL A 40 2.12 8.49 10.08
C VAL A 40 1.80 7.72 11.37
N PRO A 41 0.54 7.28 11.58
CA PRO A 41 0.18 6.48 12.75
C PRO A 41 0.87 5.11 12.78
N ASP A 42 1.06 4.56 13.98
CA ASP A 42 1.66 3.24 14.18
C ASP A 42 0.86 2.11 13.50
N GLU A 43 -0.45 2.25 13.39
CA GLU A 43 -1.35 1.32 12.69
C GLU A 43 -2.37 2.12 11.87
N VAL A 44 -2.41 1.90 10.56
CA VAL A 44 -3.32 2.64 9.66
C VAL A 44 -3.75 1.80 8.47
N SER A 45 -5.04 1.85 8.14
CA SER A 45 -5.59 1.37 6.88
C SER A 45 -5.76 2.53 5.90
N VAL A 46 -5.04 2.50 4.79
CA VAL A 46 -5.09 3.51 3.73
C VAL A 46 -6.02 3.04 2.62
N ILE A 47 -6.94 3.89 2.18
CA ILE A 47 -7.92 3.60 1.12
C ILE A 47 -7.72 4.52 -0.09
N GLY A 48 -8.15 4.07 -1.28
CA GLY A 48 -8.10 4.85 -2.52
C GLY A 48 -6.75 4.79 -3.25
N LEU A 49 -6.01 3.68 -3.11
CA LEU A 49 -4.76 3.49 -3.86
C LEU A 49 -5.03 3.42 -5.39
N GLU A 50 -6.20 2.95 -5.79
CA GLU A 50 -6.69 2.89 -7.18
C GLU A 50 -6.67 4.27 -7.83
N GLU A 51 -7.13 5.29 -7.10
CA GLU A 51 -7.12 6.68 -7.55
C GLU A 51 -5.68 7.14 -7.77
N ALA A 52 -4.79 6.86 -6.82
CA ALA A 52 -3.38 7.20 -6.93
C ALA A 52 -2.65 6.42 -8.03
N LEU A 53 -3.09 5.22 -8.38
CA LEU A 53 -2.50 4.48 -9.49
C LEU A 53 -2.97 4.98 -10.87
N SER A 54 -4.20 5.52 -10.93
CA SER A 54 -4.84 6.05 -12.13
C SER A 54 -4.43 7.50 -12.44
N ASP A 55 -4.18 8.31 -11.41
CA ASP A 55 -3.74 9.69 -11.52
C ASP A 55 -2.21 9.79 -11.44
N SER A 56 -1.58 10.23 -12.53
CA SER A 56 -0.12 10.32 -12.62
C SER A 56 0.51 11.31 -11.64
N GLU A 57 -0.17 12.42 -11.31
CA GLU A 57 0.33 13.41 -10.36
C GLU A 57 0.28 12.82 -8.94
N LEU A 58 -0.88 12.26 -8.57
CA LEU A 58 -1.06 11.64 -7.26
C LEU A 58 -0.12 10.45 -7.04
N ARG A 59 0.10 9.63 -8.08
CA ARG A 59 1.08 8.54 -8.09
C ARG A 59 2.49 9.03 -7.79
N THR A 60 2.88 10.12 -8.44
CA THR A 60 4.22 10.70 -8.33
C THR A 60 4.43 11.24 -6.92
N ASP A 61 3.42 11.92 -6.36
CA ASP A 61 3.46 12.45 -5.00
C ASP A 61 3.53 11.34 -3.96
N LEU A 62 2.73 10.28 -4.12
CA LEU A 62 2.75 9.11 -3.23
C LEU A 62 4.12 8.45 -3.22
N LYS A 63 4.64 8.11 -4.40
CA LYS A 63 5.96 7.49 -4.54
C LYS A 63 7.04 8.36 -3.88
N ARG A 64 7.05 9.66 -4.19
CA ARG A 64 8.05 10.58 -3.67
C ARG A 64 7.98 10.73 -2.15
N ALA A 65 6.77 10.74 -1.58
CA ALA A 65 6.56 10.83 -0.15
C ALA A 65 7.03 9.54 0.56
N MET A 66 6.72 8.36 0.00
CA MET A 66 7.19 7.07 0.50
C MET A 66 8.72 6.96 0.42
N ASP A 67 9.32 7.25 -0.75
CA ASP A 67 10.78 7.18 -0.95
C ASP A 67 11.53 8.10 0.02
N ARG A 68 11.02 9.32 0.26
CA ARG A 68 11.64 10.26 1.20
C ARG A 68 11.61 9.75 2.64
N ARG A 69 10.55 9.00 3.00
CA ARG A 69 10.22 8.65 4.37
C ARG A 69 10.58 7.20 4.73
N ALA A 70 11.03 6.40 3.76
CA ALA A 70 11.38 4.99 3.91
C ALA A 70 12.25 4.70 5.14
N ASN A 71 13.39 5.37 5.30
CA ASN A 71 14.31 5.15 6.43
C ASN A 71 13.65 5.38 7.79
N ASP A 72 12.81 6.41 7.90
CA ASP A 72 12.17 6.75 9.16
C ASP A 72 11.04 5.76 9.48
N LEU A 73 10.31 5.28 8.46
CA LEU A 73 9.32 4.22 8.61
C LEU A 73 9.99 2.90 8.98
N GLU A 74 11.17 2.58 8.44
CA GLU A 74 11.94 1.41 8.86
C GLU A 74 12.31 1.48 10.35
N TYR A 75 12.63 2.68 10.86
CA TYR A 75 12.94 2.88 12.28
C TYR A 75 11.69 2.86 13.18
N GLN A 76 10.63 3.57 12.80
CA GLN A 76 9.37 3.63 13.53
C GLN A 76 8.60 2.30 13.49
N ASN A 77 8.83 1.52 12.43
CA ASN A 77 8.23 0.21 12.19
C ASN A 77 6.69 0.19 12.28
N PRO A 78 5.96 1.15 11.64
CA PRO A 78 4.51 1.15 11.66
C PRO A 78 3.93 -0.03 10.85
N THR A 79 2.64 -0.27 11.01
CA THR A 79 1.88 -1.24 10.24
C THR A 79 0.91 -0.52 9.32
N VAL A 80 1.34 -0.34 8.07
CA VAL A 80 0.55 0.34 7.04
C VAL A 80 -0.14 -0.72 6.18
N GLN A 81 -1.46 -0.60 6.06
CA GLN A 81 -2.29 -1.48 5.23
C GLN A 81 -3.02 -0.68 4.15
N PHE A 82 -2.63 -0.82 2.89
CA PHE A 82 -3.43 -0.38 1.75
C PHE A 82 -4.57 -1.37 1.52
N VAL A 83 -5.80 -0.91 1.71
CA VAL A 83 -7.01 -1.67 1.40
C VAL A 83 -7.45 -1.28 0.00
N VAL A 84 -7.46 -2.26 -0.90
CA VAL A 84 -7.72 -2.03 -2.32
C VAL A 84 -8.93 -2.78 -2.83
N GLU A 85 -9.63 -2.17 -3.77
CA GLU A 85 -10.71 -2.77 -4.51
C GLU A 85 -10.19 -3.53 -5.74
N GLY A 86 -10.87 -4.62 -6.10
CA GLY A 86 -10.54 -5.40 -7.29
C GLY A 86 -9.67 -6.63 -6.99
N SER A 87 -8.64 -6.87 -7.79
CA SER A 87 -7.86 -8.12 -7.72
C SER A 87 -6.41 -8.00 -8.19
N PHE A 88 -5.49 -8.60 -7.46
CA PHE A 88 -4.08 -8.66 -7.83
C PHE A 88 -3.85 -9.65 -8.98
N HIS A 89 -3.20 -9.16 -10.05
CA HIS A 89 -2.79 -9.95 -11.20
C HIS A 89 -1.27 -10.03 -11.23
N ARG A 90 -0.74 -11.23 -11.41
CA ARG A 90 0.71 -11.43 -11.54
C ARG A 90 1.11 -11.31 -13.01
N GLN A 91 1.97 -10.35 -13.32
CA GLN A 91 2.57 -10.18 -14.64
C GLN A 91 4.06 -10.57 -14.58
N GLY A 92 4.34 -11.86 -14.79
CA GLY A 92 5.71 -12.39 -14.66
C GLY A 92 6.25 -12.31 -13.23
N LYS A 93 7.19 -11.40 -12.97
CA LYS A 93 7.78 -11.16 -11.64
C LYS A 93 7.12 -10.04 -10.85
N THR A 94 6.12 -9.38 -11.44
CA THR A 94 5.54 -8.15 -10.92
C THR A 94 4.04 -8.33 -10.71
N TYR A 95 3.40 -7.33 -10.12
CA TYR A 95 1.97 -7.36 -9.85
C TYR A 95 1.29 -6.08 -10.34
N ASP A 96 0.08 -6.27 -10.86
CA ASP A 96 -0.83 -5.21 -11.25
C ASP A 96 -2.09 -5.32 -10.41
N LEU A 97 -2.72 -4.17 -10.14
CA LEU A 97 -4.06 -4.10 -9.60
C LEU A 97 -5.05 -4.02 -10.77
N ARG A 98 -5.95 -4.98 -10.86
CA ARG A 98 -7.10 -4.89 -11.78
C ARG A 98 -8.27 -4.22 -11.06
N TYR A 99 -8.61 -3.02 -11.50
CA TYR A 99 -9.69 -2.18 -10.97
C TYR A 99 -10.37 -1.45 -12.14
N ASP A 100 -11.70 -1.34 -12.11
CA ASP A 100 -12.51 -0.68 -13.15
C ASP A 100 -12.16 -1.11 -14.60
N ASP A 101 -12.02 -2.42 -14.82
CA ASP A 101 -11.59 -3.05 -16.08
C ASP A 101 -10.23 -2.59 -16.64
N GLN A 102 -9.44 -1.88 -15.83
CA GLN A 102 -8.08 -1.44 -16.14
C GLN A 102 -7.05 -2.19 -15.31
N LEU A 103 -5.83 -2.29 -15.85
CA LEU A 103 -4.67 -2.86 -15.16
C LEU A 103 -3.72 -1.73 -14.79
N HIS A 104 -3.47 -1.58 -13.49
CA HIS A 104 -2.56 -0.58 -12.95
C HIS A 104 -1.33 -1.24 -12.35
N SER A 105 -0.15 -0.87 -12.84
CA SER A 105 1.13 -1.40 -12.34
C SER A 105 1.39 -0.95 -10.91
N LEU A 106 1.47 -1.89 -9.96
CA LEU A 106 1.85 -1.58 -8.58
C LEU A 106 3.31 -1.16 -8.46
N GLN A 107 4.15 -1.53 -9.43
CA GLN A 107 5.56 -1.18 -9.43
C GLN A 107 5.82 0.31 -9.57
N ASP A 108 4.85 1.04 -10.14
CA ASP A 108 4.98 2.48 -10.32
C ASP A 108 5.14 3.20 -8.97
N VAL A 109 4.56 2.64 -7.91
CA VAL A 109 4.62 3.14 -6.52
C VAL A 109 5.57 2.30 -5.66
N PHE A 110 5.42 0.98 -5.66
CA PHE A 110 6.09 0.08 -4.70
C PHE A 110 7.38 -0.55 -5.24
N GLY A 111 7.73 -0.29 -6.49
CA GLY A 111 8.85 -0.94 -7.16
C GLY A 111 8.64 -2.45 -7.35
N THR A 112 9.73 -3.19 -7.48
CA THR A 112 9.72 -4.60 -7.91
C THR A 112 9.64 -5.60 -6.76
N GLN A 113 9.73 -5.13 -5.52
CA GLN A 113 9.88 -5.98 -4.33
C GLN A 113 8.53 -6.37 -3.70
N LEU A 114 7.60 -6.80 -4.54
CA LEU A 114 6.29 -7.27 -4.10
C LEU A 114 6.32 -8.79 -3.87
N GLU A 115 6.05 -9.19 -2.64
CA GLU A 115 5.90 -10.57 -2.22
C GLU A 115 4.43 -10.92 -2.05
N ARG A 116 3.96 -11.97 -2.73
CA ARG A 116 2.61 -12.50 -2.51
C ARG A 116 2.58 -13.36 -1.26
N LYS A 117 1.56 -13.17 -0.43
CA LYS A 117 1.25 -14.03 0.71
C LYS A 117 -0.11 -14.71 0.52
N GLU A 118 -0.21 -15.87 1.18
CA GLU A 118 -1.44 -16.66 1.28
C GLU A 118 -2.10 -16.92 -0.09
N ASP A 119 -3.44 -16.94 -0.14
CA ASP A 119 -4.25 -17.24 -1.31
C ASP A 119 -4.23 -16.15 -2.38
N GLY A 120 -3.39 -15.13 -2.18
CA GLY A 120 -3.04 -14.17 -3.21
C GLY A 120 -3.85 -12.88 -3.21
N ASN A 121 -4.60 -12.65 -2.14
CA ASN A 121 -5.31 -11.41 -1.82
C ASN A 121 -4.44 -10.46 -0.96
N TRP A 122 -3.18 -10.81 -0.74
CA TRP A 122 -2.25 -10.03 0.06
C TRP A 122 -0.88 -9.96 -0.63
N LEU A 123 -0.41 -8.73 -0.84
CA LEU A 123 0.96 -8.42 -1.25
C LEU A 123 1.67 -7.65 -0.15
N LEU A 124 2.97 -7.85 -0.06
CA LEU A 124 3.86 -7.16 0.86
C LEU A 124 5.02 -6.54 0.11
N THR A 125 5.45 -5.39 0.60
CA THR A 125 6.68 -4.76 0.13
C THR A 125 7.35 -4.06 1.32
N PRO A 126 8.69 -4.03 1.38
CA PRO A 126 9.39 -3.18 2.33
C PRO A 126 9.05 -1.70 2.10
N PHE A 127 9.43 -0.88 3.09
CA PHE A 127 9.30 0.57 3.02
C PHE A 127 10.25 1.21 2.00
#